data_AF-A0A8J2M984-F1
#
_entry.id   AF-A0A8J2M984-F1
#
_cell.length_a   1.000
_cell.length_b   1.000
_cell.length_c   1.000
_cell.angle_alpha   90.00
_cell.angle_beta   90.00
_cell.angle_gamma   90.00
#
_symmetry.space_group_name_H-M   'P 1'
#
loop_
_entity.id
_entity.type
_entity.pdbx_description
1 polymer ?
#
loop_
_entity_poly.entity_id
_entity_poly.type
_entity_poly.pdbx_seq_one_letter_code
_entity_poly.pdbx_strand_id
1 'polypeptide(L)'
;MLPYMLASIICQSILSNVFSQEYICPDNMMYLDLKPCDPNDRNQCPKNFACRRSRLSRYGAITNEIIHLCCEANNMTIGSWFEELELSPQIFPQFPSSALDYVNISNFDAKYLSPIIHLGDEIQVLNFPNYITANIRAFKFQSITPTVGGYLHVVSFIDITKRPSALFIDYDLPSTGSASVNIENITDSKHHFFGYISNGTVSQQDTYRQQYVVIVYKTEIPLSDHVNVTVDVMRFIDHISYFISNSATGYALGKPIAGLFFYVDYVKTNIISDTTKTSTNATIFSASF
;
A
#
# COMPACT_ATOMS: atom_id res chain seq x y z
N MET A 1 50.71 -34.29 -40.27
CA MET A 1 49.45 -33.51 -40.33
C MET A 1 48.49 -34.01 -39.26
N LEU A 2 48.69 -33.64 -37.98
CA LEU A 2 47.75 -34.01 -36.91
C LEU A 2 47.78 -33.14 -35.62
N PRO A 3 48.35 -31.90 -35.53
CA PRO A 3 48.21 -31.11 -34.30
C PRO A 3 47.16 -29.98 -34.37
N TYR A 4 46.63 -29.64 -35.55
CA TYR A 4 45.78 -28.44 -35.71
C TYR A 4 44.27 -28.64 -35.51
N MET A 5 43.77 -29.88 -35.45
CA MET A 5 42.34 -30.16 -35.28
C MET A 5 41.89 -30.25 -33.80
N LEU A 6 42.81 -30.49 -32.87
CA LEU A 6 42.48 -30.62 -31.43
C LEU A 6 42.40 -29.27 -30.70
N ALA A 7 43.06 -28.23 -31.21
CA ALA A 7 43.02 -26.89 -30.62
C ALA A 7 41.68 -26.15 -30.86
N SER A 8 40.95 -26.49 -31.92
CA SER A 8 39.65 -25.88 -32.23
C SER A 8 38.49 -26.42 -31.37
N ILE A 9 38.53 -27.70 -30.98
CA ILE A 9 37.44 -28.33 -30.21
C ILE A 9 37.51 -27.92 -28.73
N ILE A 10 38.70 -27.67 -28.19
CA ILE A 10 38.88 -27.24 -26.79
C ILE A 10 38.59 -25.73 -26.65
N CYS A 11 38.80 -24.93 -27.69
CA CYS A 11 38.48 -23.50 -27.63
C CYS A 11 36.96 -23.24 -27.75
N GLN A 12 36.20 -24.12 -28.40
CA GLN A 12 34.74 -24.00 -28.52
C GLN A 12 33.96 -24.51 -27.30
N SER A 13 34.53 -25.39 -26.48
CA SER A 13 33.88 -25.88 -25.24
C SER A 13 34.17 -25.03 -24.00
N ILE A 14 35.19 -24.17 -24.04
CA ILE A 14 35.53 -23.26 -22.93
C ILE A 14 34.85 -21.90 -23.06
N LEU A 15 34.39 -21.50 -24.26
CA LEU A 15 33.67 -20.23 -24.48
C LEU A 15 32.16 -20.30 -24.20
N SER A 16 31.59 -21.47 -23.96
CA SER A 16 30.16 -21.61 -23.58
C SER A 16 29.89 -21.47 -22.08
N ASN A 17 30.91 -21.30 -21.24
CA ASN A 17 30.75 -20.77 -19.88
C ASN A 17 30.90 -19.25 -19.90
N VAL A 18 30.09 -18.57 -20.70
CA VAL A 18 29.81 -17.15 -20.51
C VAL A 18 29.17 -17.06 -19.13
N PHE A 19 29.89 -16.45 -18.18
CA PHE A 19 29.46 -16.18 -16.82
C PHE A 19 27.97 -15.80 -16.77
N SER A 20 27.08 -16.73 -16.41
CA SER A 20 25.65 -16.46 -16.27
C SER A 20 25.42 -15.73 -14.94
N GLN A 21 25.73 -14.44 -14.96
CA GLN A 21 25.28 -13.50 -13.95
C GLN A 21 24.07 -12.77 -14.52
N GLU A 22 22.90 -13.02 -13.96
CA GLU A 22 21.65 -12.40 -14.42
C GLU A 22 20.82 -11.99 -13.21
N TYR A 23 20.21 -10.80 -13.27
CA TYR A 23 19.23 -10.38 -12.30
C TYR A 23 17.87 -10.95 -12.67
N ILE A 24 17.25 -11.65 -11.73
CA ILE A 24 15.98 -12.33 -11.93
C ILE A 24 14.91 -11.60 -11.14
N CYS A 25 13.84 -11.20 -11.83
CA CYS A 25 12.63 -10.67 -11.20
C CYS A 25 11.96 -11.75 -10.33
N PRO A 26 11.23 -11.35 -9.28
CA PRO A 26 10.49 -12.32 -8.49
C PRO A 26 9.50 -13.11 -9.36
N ASP A 27 9.27 -14.36 -8.97
CA ASP A 27 8.47 -15.34 -9.72
C ASP A 27 8.99 -15.62 -11.15
N ASN A 28 10.25 -15.27 -11.43
CA ASN A 28 10.87 -15.41 -12.74
C ASN A 28 10.13 -14.63 -13.85
N MET A 29 9.51 -13.50 -13.48
CA MET A 29 8.83 -12.60 -14.41
C MET A 29 9.80 -11.90 -15.36
N MET A 30 9.27 -11.35 -16.46
CA MET A 30 10.09 -10.58 -17.40
C MET A 30 10.47 -9.21 -16.80
N TYR A 31 11.75 -8.83 -16.92
CA TYR A 31 12.19 -7.45 -16.72
C TYR A 31 12.15 -6.68 -18.04
N LEU A 32 11.86 -5.39 -17.99
CA LEU A 32 11.87 -4.53 -19.18
C LEU A 32 13.30 -4.24 -19.66
N ASP A 33 14.14 -3.76 -18.74
CA ASP A 33 15.55 -3.49 -18.95
C ASP A 33 16.33 -3.73 -17.64
N LEU A 34 17.66 -3.70 -17.72
CA LEU A 34 18.54 -3.81 -16.55
C LEU A 34 18.79 -2.44 -15.89
N LYS A 35 18.02 -1.40 -16.23
CA LYS A 35 18.17 -0.10 -15.59
C LYS A 35 17.54 -0.18 -14.19
N PRO A 36 18.31 0.08 -13.13
CA PRO A 36 17.74 0.08 -11.79
C PRO A 36 16.65 1.16 -11.69
N CYS A 37 15.55 0.80 -11.06
CA CYS A 37 14.53 1.75 -10.62
C CYS A 37 14.70 2.03 -9.13
N ASP A 38 14.19 3.16 -8.67
CA ASP A 38 14.08 3.49 -7.24
C ASP A 38 12.61 3.33 -6.81
N PRO A 39 12.29 2.46 -5.84
CA PRO A 39 10.91 2.23 -5.40
C PRO A 39 10.23 3.50 -4.83
N ASN A 40 11.00 4.52 -4.45
CA ASN A 40 10.47 5.79 -3.93
C ASN A 40 10.17 6.82 -5.03
N ASP A 41 10.74 6.65 -6.22
CA ASP A 41 10.66 7.62 -7.31
C ASP A 41 9.56 7.25 -8.33
N ARG A 42 8.90 8.28 -8.86
CA ARG A 42 7.69 8.15 -9.68
C ARG A 42 7.95 7.61 -11.09
N ASN A 43 6.97 6.86 -11.62
CA ASN A 43 6.78 6.59 -13.05
C ASN A 43 8.03 6.10 -13.80
N GLN A 44 8.92 5.40 -13.11
CA GLN A 44 10.13 4.84 -13.72
C GLN A 44 9.82 3.61 -14.57
N CYS A 45 8.81 2.85 -14.16
CA CYS A 45 8.38 1.66 -14.87
C CYS A 45 7.16 1.98 -15.74
N PRO A 46 7.11 1.45 -16.97
CA PRO A 46 5.95 1.63 -17.84
C PRO A 46 4.74 0.89 -17.28
N LYS A 47 3.58 1.16 -17.89
CA LYS A 47 2.33 0.46 -17.59
C LYS A 47 2.57 -1.07 -17.61
N ASN A 48 1.98 -1.77 -16.64
CA ASN A 48 2.10 -3.22 -16.41
C ASN A 48 3.41 -3.70 -15.78
N PHE A 49 4.33 -2.79 -15.48
CA PHE A 49 5.57 -3.08 -14.76
C PHE A 49 5.59 -2.34 -13.43
N ALA A 50 6.23 -2.94 -12.44
CA ALA A 50 6.45 -2.35 -11.13
C ALA A 50 7.94 -2.40 -10.78
N CYS A 51 8.38 -1.45 -9.95
CA CYS A 51 9.74 -1.45 -9.44
C CYS A 51 9.89 -2.52 -8.35
N ARG A 52 10.46 -3.67 -8.70
CA ARG A 52 10.47 -4.89 -7.87
C ARG A 52 11.88 -5.35 -7.54
N ARG A 53 12.03 -6.00 -6.38
CA ARG A 53 13.28 -6.54 -5.86
C ARG A 53 13.77 -7.73 -6.70
N SER A 54 14.74 -7.48 -7.56
CA SER A 54 15.39 -8.49 -8.39
C SER A 54 16.66 -9.00 -7.74
N ARG A 55 16.85 -10.32 -7.74
CA ARG A 55 18.02 -10.97 -7.12
C ARG A 55 19.01 -11.40 -8.17
N LEU A 56 20.30 -11.20 -7.88
CA LEU A 56 21.36 -11.69 -8.76
C LEU A 56 21.45 -13.22 -8.66
N SER A 57 21.35 -13.89 -9.79
CA SER A 57 21.69 -15.29 -9.97
C SER A 57 23.10 -15.39 -10.51
N ARG A 58 23.97 -16.16 -9.84
CA ARG A 58 25.32 -16.49 -10.32
C ARG A 58 25.42 -17.99 -10.49
N TYR A 59 25.69 -18.46 -11.71
CA TYR A 59 25.82 -19.89 -12.02
C TYR A 59 24.58 -20.72 -11.60
N GLY A 60 23.39 -20.13 -11.72
CA GLY A 60 22.12 -20.76 -11.33
C GLY A 60 21.80 -20.72 -9.82
N ALA A 61 22.67 -20.15 -8.99
CA ALA A 61 22.41 -19.92 -7.57
C ALA A 61 21.95 -18.47 -7.32
N ILE A 62 20.79 -18.31 -6.69
CA ILE A 62 20.28 -17.00 -6.27
C ILE A 62 21.11 -16.49 -5.09
N THR A 63 21.65 -15.28 -5.22
CA THR A 63 22.44 -14.61 -4.20
C THR A 63 21.58 -13.61 -3.39
N ASN A 64 22.16 -13.05 -2.34
CA ASN A 64 21.56 -11.99 -1.53
C ASN A 64 21.79 -10.58 -2.12
N GLU A 65 22.45 -10.46 -3.28
CA GLU A 65 22.60 -9.17 -3.95
C GLU A 65 21.27 -8.79 -4.60
N ILE A 66 20.71 -7.65 -4.17
CA ILE A 66 19.39 -7.16 -4.59
C ILE A 66 19.55 -5.81 -5.30
N ILE A 67 18.89 -5.67 -6.43
CA ILE A 67 18.60 -4.39 -7.07
C ILE A 67 17.10 -4.28 -7.33
N HIS A 68 16.58 -3.09 -7.57
CA HIS A 68 15.19 -2.95 -8.03
C HIS A 68 15.18 -2.78 -9.55
N LEU A 69 14.36 -3.58 -10.23
CA LEU A 69 14.15 -3.49 -11.68
C LEU A 69 12.68 -3.35 -12.00
N CYS A 70 12.38 -2.79 -13.17
CA CYS A 70 11.03 -2.80 -13.70
C CYS A 70 10.66 -4.21 -14.18
N CYS A 71 9.89 -4.91 -13.36
CA CYS A 71 9.44 -6.28 -13.55
C CYS A 71 7.94 -6.32 -13.85
N GLU A 72 7.50 -7.28 -14.67
CA GLU A 72 6.08 -7.45 -14.97
C GLU A 72 5.24 -7.62 -13.70
N ALA A 73 4.11 -6.92 -13.63
CA ALA A 73 3.26 -6.79 -12.45
C ALA A 73 1.78 -7.15 -12.66
N ASN A 74 1.39 -7.51 -13.89
CA ASN A 74 -0.02 -7.76 -14.28
C ASN A 74 -0.76 -8.77 -13.38
N ASN A 75 -0.07 -9.81 -12.94
CA ASN A 75 -0.63 -10.91 -12.19
C ASN A 75 -0.13 -10.95 -10.73
N MET A 76 0.35 -9.82 -10.21
CA MET A 76 0.82 -9.77 -8.84
C MET A 76 -0.34 -9.98 -7.86
N THR A 77 -0.11 -10.90 -6.92
CA THR A 77 -1.01 -11.09 -5.79
C THR A 77 -0.88 -9.92 -4.82
N ILE A 78 -1.89 -9.70 -3.98
CA ILE A 78 -1.80 -8.70 -2.90
C ILE A 78 -0.63 -8.98 -1.94
N GLY A 79 -0.29 -10.26 -1.72
CA GLY A 79 0.85 -10.66 -0.89
C GLY A 79 2.17 -10.21 -1.50
N SER A 80 2.37 -10.46 -2.79
CA SER A 80 3.54 -9.99 -3.54
C SER A 80 3.67 -8.46 -3.45
N TRP A 81 2.57 -7.72 -3.57
CA TRP A 81 2.58 -6.27 -3.39
C TRP A 81 2.99 -5.84 -1.98
N PHE A 82 2.47 -6.48 -0.94
CA PHE A 82 2.83 -6.18 0.45
C PHE A 82 4.31 -6.46 0.75
N GLU A 83 4.90 -7.46 0.11
CA GLU A 83 6.34 -7.74 0.23
C GLU A 83 7.21 -6.71 -0.50
N GLU A 84 6.84 -6.33 -1.73
CA GLU A 84 7.57 -5.32 -2.52
C GLU A 84 7.52 -3.93 -1.87
N LEU A 85 6.37 -3.58 -1.28
CA LEU A 85 6.18 -2.34 -0.54
C LEU A 85 6.78 -2.37 0.88
N GLU A 86 7.43 -3.47 1.26
CA GLU A 86 8.02 -3.69 2.58
C GLU A 86 7.02 -3.62 3.75
N LEU A 87 5.73 -3.72 3.46
CA LEU A 87 4.66 -3.72 4.45
C LEU A 87 4.66 -5.03 5.23
N SER A 88 4.94 -6.16 4.57
CA SER A 88 5.10 -7.47 5.19
C SER A 88 6.50 -8.04 4.98
N PRO A 89 7.06 -8.76 5.98
CA PRO A 89 6.50 -9.03 7.31
C PRO A 89 6.80 -7.93 8.35
N GLN A 90 7.41 -6.81 7.93
CA GLN A 90 7.98 -5.82 8.86
C GLN A 90 6.92 -5.06 9.68
N ILE A 91 5.80 -4.70 9.05
CA ILE A 91 4.71 -3.94 9.68
C ILE A 91 3.53 -4.86 9.93
N PHE A 92 3.10 -5.57 8.91
CA PHE A 92 2.06 -6.57 8.99
C PHE A 92 2.70 -7.97 9.05
N PRO A 93 2.50 -8.73 10.14
CA PRO A 93 3.09 -10.06 10.29
C PRO A 93 2.56 -11.05 9.24
N GLN A 94 1.37 -10.80 8.69
CA GLN A 94 0.76 -11.56 7.60
C GLN A 94 0.14 -10.60 6.58
N PHE A 95 0.29 -10.90 5.30
CA PHE A 95 -0.39 -10.17 4.23
C PHE A 95 -1.87 -10.60 4.12
N PRO A 96 -2.73 -9.75 3.54
CA PRO A 96 -4.13 -10.07 3.30
C PRO A 96 -4.33 -11.29 2.39
N SER A 97 -5.34 -12.12 2.64
CA SER A 97 -5.60 -13.31 1.80
C SER A 97 -6.13 -13.01 0.39
N SER A 98 -6.69 -11.81 0.16
CA SER A 98 -7.26 -11.39 -1.12
C SER A 98 -7.03 -9.90 -1.34
N ALA A 99 -7.10 -9.41 -2.58
CA ALA A 99 -7.20 -7.98 -2.82
C ALA A 99 -8.65 -7.50 -2.66
N LEU A 100 -8.81 -6.20 -2.45
CA LEU A 100 -10.05 -5.48 -2.79
C LEU A 100 -10.04 -5.16 -4.29
N ASP A 101 -11.21 -5.24 -4.91
CA ASP A 101 -11.44 -4.79 -6.29
C ASP A 101 -11.29 -3.28 -6.37
N TYR A 102 -11.97 -2.57 -5.46
CA TYR A 102 -11.88 -1.13 -5.32
C TYR A 102 -12.21 -0.65 -3.91
N VAL A 103 -11.83 0.60 -3.65
CA VAL A 103 -12.31 1.42 -2.54
C VAL A 103 -12.90 2.72 -3.06
N ASN A 104 -13.87 3.26 -2.32
CA ASN A 104 -14.38 4.61 -2.48
C ASN A 104 -14.05 5.38 -1.20
N ILE A 105 -13.50 6.59 -1.36
CA ILE A 105 -13.08 7.45 -0.27
C ILE A 105 -13.97 8.67 -0.17
N SER A 106 -13.97 9.35 0.97
CA SER A 106 -14.61 10.66 1.08
C SER A 106 -14.02 11.68 0.12
N ASN A 107 -14.83 12.68 -0.22
CA ASN A 107 -14.44 13.76 -1.11
C ASN A 107 -13.27 14.54 -0.50
N PHE A 108 -12.12 14.50 -1.17
CA PHE A 108 -10.94 15.28 -0.80
C PHE A 108 -11.00 16.74 -1.31
N ASP A 109 -11.97 17.06 -2.15
CA ASP A 109 -12.23 18.39 -2.68
C ASP A 109 -13.74 18.71 -2.56
N ALA A 110 -14.09 19.92 -2.15
CA ALA A 110 -15.49 20.33 -1.96
C ALA A 110 -16.28 20.43 -3.28
N LYS A 111 -15.58 20.56 -4.41
CA LYS A 111 -16.11 20.76 -5.75
C LYS A 111 -16.12 19.49 -6.60
N TYR A 112 -15.21 18.55 -6.34
CA TYR A 112 -15.08 17.32 -7.12
C TYR A 112 -15.28 16.07 -6.27
N LEU A 113 -16.08 15.14 -6.78
CA LEU A 113 -16.26 13.84 -6.15
C LEU A 113 -14.98 13.02 -6.26
N SER A 114 -14.68 12.26 -5.21
CA SER A 114 -13.59 11.29 -5.24
C SER A 114 -13.85 10.19 -6.28
N PRO A 115 -12.84 9.76 -7.05
CA PRO A 115 -12.99 8.64 -7.97
C PRO A 115 -13.06 7.31 -7.22
N ILE A 116 -13.50 6.26 -7.92
CA ILE A 116 -13.29 4.88 -7.48
C ILE A 116 -11.82 4.52 -7.66
N ILE A 117 -11.23 3.92 -6.65
CA ILE A 117 -9.78 3.68 -6.56
C ILE A 117 -9.52 2.18 -6.56
N HIS A 118 -8.66 1.75 -7.47
CA HIS A 118 -8.19 0.37 -7.59
C HIS A 118 -6.78 0.23 -7.03
N LEU A 119 -6.30 -1.01 -6.99
CA LEU A 119 -4.99 -1.33 -6.48
C LEU A 119 -3.90 -0.64 -7.30
N GLY A 120 -3.04 0.10 -6.61
CA GLY A 120 -1.90 0.81 -7.19
C GLY A 120 -2.25 2.10 -7.92
N ASP A 121 -3.51 2.53 -7.92
CA ASP A 121 -3.91 3.80 -8.54
C ASP A 121 -3.18 4.99 -7.89
N GLU A 122 -2.94 6.03 -8.69
CA GLU A 122 -2.35 7.29 -8.25
C GLU A 122 -3.35 8.43 -8.49
N ILE A 123 -3.71 9.14 -7.43
CA ILE A 123 -4.66 10.25 -7.46
C ILE A 123 -3.90 11.55 -7.33
N GLN A 124 -4.06 12.46 -8.28
CA GLN A 124 -3.45 13.79 -8.20
C GLN A 124 -4.44 14.82 -7.66
N VAL A 125 -4.04 15.52 -6.61
CA VAL A 125 -4.79 16.62 -5.99
C VAL A 125 -4.07 17.93 -6.27
N LEU A 126 -4.77 18.84 -6.96
CA LEU A 126 -4.28 20.17 -7.35
C LEU A 126 -4.68 21.21 -6.30
N ASN A 127 -3.84 22.24 -6.09
CA ASN A 127 -4.08 23.38 -5.19
C ASN A 127 -4.12 23.04 -3.67
N PHE A 128 -2.95 22.71 -3.11
CA PHE A 128 -2.71 22.75 -1.65
C PHE A 128 -3.03 24.17 -1.11
N PRO A 129 -3.97 24.36 -0.16
CA PRO A 129 -4.02 23.64 1.11
C PRO A 129 -5.41 23.09 1.54
N ASN A 130 -6.41 23.02 0.66
CA ASN A 130 -7.79 22.63 1.05
C ASN A 130 -8.00 21.11 1.19
N TYR A 131 -6.94 20.35 1.39
CA TYR A 131 -7.02 18.89 1.43
C TYR A 131 -7.58 18.41 2.77
N ILE A 132 -8.55 17.49 2.70
CA ILE A 132 -9.07 16.74 3.83
C ILE A 132 -8.63 15.29 3.65
N THR A 133 -7.92 14.76 4.66
CA THR A 133 -7.54 13.35 4.71
C THR A 133 -8.78 12.48 4.57
N ALA A 134 -8.83 11.66 3.51
CA ALA A 134 -10.05 10.95 3.16
C ALA A 134 -10.15 9.59 3.87
N ASN A 135 -11.33 9.30 4.41
CA ASN A 135 -11.69 8.01 4.99
C ASN A 135 -12.39 7.11 3.96
N ILE A 136 -12.40 5.80 4.21
CA ILE A 136 -13.09 4.84 3.33
C ILE A 136 -14.60 4.95 3.57
N ARG A 137 -15.37 5.01 2.48
CA ARG A 137 -16.84 5.04 2.50
C ARG A 137 -17.45 3.76 1.97
N ALA A 138 -16.81 3.14 0.99
CA ALA A 138 -17.25 1.87 0.45
C ALA A 138 -16.05 1.08 -0.08
N PHE A 139 -16.22 -0.23 -0.18
CA PHE A 139 -15.21 -1.11 -0.76
C PHE A 139 -15.86 -2.36 -1.34
N LYS A 140 -15.14 -3.03 -2.23
CA LYS A 140 -15.57 -4.29 -2.83
C LYS A 140 -14.43 -5.30 -2.81
N PHE A 141 -14.73 -6.53 -2.44
CA PHE A 141 -13.77 -7.63 -2.48
C PHE A 141 -13.59 -8.13 -3.93
N GLN A 142 -12.36 -8.47 -4.31
CA GLN A 142 -12.07 -8.95 -5.66
C GLN A 142 -12.51 -10.40 -5.88
N SER A 143 -11.97 -11.32 -5.06
CA SER A 143 -12.10 -12.76 -5.31
C SER A 143 -12.80 -13.51 -4.18
N ILE A 144 -13.04 -12.85 -3.04
CA ILE A 144 -13.69 -13.43 -1.87
C ILE A 144 -15.01 -12.71 -1.58
N THR A 145 -15.95 -13.40 -0.96
CA THR A 145 -17.12 -12.76 -0.35
C THR A 145 -17.14 -13.19 1.12
N PRO A 146 -17.07 -12.24 2.07
CA PRO A 146 -17.14 -12.60 3.48
C PRO A 146 -18.43 -13.37 3.78
N THR A 147 -18.37 -14.40 4.62
CA THR A 147 -19.56 -15.14 5.03
C THR A 147 -20.51 -14.25 5.84
N VAL A 148 -21.81 -14.57 5.83
CA VAL A 148 -22.80 -13.89 6.69
C VAL A 148 -22.46 -14.12 8.16
N GLY A 149 -22.65 -13.10 8.99
CA GLY A 149 -22.39 -13.14 10.43
C GLY A 149 -20.97 -12.74 10.81
N GLY A 150 -20.82 -12.33 12.08
CA GLY A 150 -19.62 -11.65 12.56
C GLY A 150 -19.53 -10.21 12.07
N TYR A 151 -18.33 -9.63 12.17
CA TYR A 151 -18.07 -8.22 11.97
C TYR A 151 -16.84 -8.00 11.09
N LEU A 152 -16.91 -6.99 10.24
CA LEU A 152 -15.82 -6.50 9.41
C LEU A 152 -15.22 -5.25 10.05
N HIS A 153 -13.89 -5.12 9.92
CA HIS A 153 -13.14 -3.96 10.40
C HIS A 153 -12.25 -3.46 9.28
N VAL A 154 -12.37 -2.19 8.93
CA VAL A 154 -11.59 -1.54 7.88
C VAL A 154 -10.60 -0.59 8.54
N VAL A 155 -9.32 -0.86 8.35
CA VAL A 155 -8.23 -0.02 8.84
C VAL A 155 -7.53 0.63 7.66
N SER A 156 -7.40 1.94 7.69
CA SER A 156 -6.66 2.72 6.69
C SER A 156 -5.46 3.37 7.35
N PHE A 157 -4.27 3.08 6.83
CA PHE A 157 -3.01 3.69 7.27
C PHE A 157 -2.49 4.60 6.18
N ILE A 158 -2.00 5.77 6.57
CA ILE A 158 -1.41 6.75 5.66
C ILE A 158 0.04 6.97 6.07
N ASP A 159 0.97 6.75 5.13
CA ASP A 159 2.42 6.85 5.34
C ASP A 159 2.94 5.97 6.50
N ILE A 160 2.60 4.67 6.44
CA ILE A 160 2.79 3.72 7.55
C ILE A 160 4.26 3.33 7.84
N THR A 161 5.21 3.61 6.95
CA THR A 161 6.58 3.05 7.00
C THR A 161 7.42 3.43 8.22
N LYS A 162 7.01 4.44 9.01
CA LYS A 162 7.64 4.78 10.30
C LYS A 162 6.59 5.02 11.38
N ARG A 163 5.86 6.12 11.22
CA ARG A 163 4.73 6.54 12.04
C ARG A 163 3.65 6.98 11.07
N PRO A 164 2.45 6.40 11.10
CA PRO A 164 1.40 6.81 10.19
C PRO A 164 1.08 8.28 10.41
N SER A 165 1.03 9.05 9.32
CA SER A 165 0.57 10.44 9.34
C SER A 165 -0.90 10.53 9.72
N ALA A 166 -1.67 9.51 9.38
CA ALA A 166 -3.04 9.32 9.83
C ALA A 166 -3.42 7.83 9.83
N LEU A 167 -4.38 7.48 10.70
CA LEU A 167 -4.95 6.15 10.84
C LEU A 167 -6.45 6.28 11.06
N PHE A 168 -7.24 5.53 10.30
CA PHE A 168 -8.69 5.47 10.45
C PHE A 168 -9.13 4.02 10.62
N ILE A 169 -10.08 3.79 11.53
CA ILE A 169 -10.68 2.48 11.77
C ILE A 169 -12.20 2.63 11.76
N ASP A 170 -12.84 1.99 10.80
CA ASP A 170 -14.27 1.65 10.86
C ASP A 170 -14.36 0.21 11.35
N TYR A 171 -14.94 0.00 12.54
CA TYR A 171 -15.00 -1.32 13.17
C TYR A 171 -16.42 -1.67 13.59
N ASP A 172 -16.62 -2.97 13.79
CA ASP A 172 -17.92 -3.55 14.14
C ASP A 172 -18.99 -3.39 13.05
N LEU A 173 -18.56 -3.40 11.78
CA LEU A 173 -19.47 -3.40 10.64
C LEU A 173 -20.09 -4.80 10.46
N PRO A 174 -21.42 -4.98 10.46
CA PRO A 174 -22.01 -6.30 10.34
C PRO A 174 -21.69 -6.94 8.98
N SER A 175 -21.22 -8.20 8.99
CA SER A 175 -20.94 -8.93 7.76
C SER A 175 -22.22 -9.53 7.17
N THR A 176 -22.69 -8.97 6.07
CA THR A 176 -23.99 -9.32 5.45
C THR A 176 -23.90 -10.37 4.34
N GLY A 177 -22.73 -10.95 4.08
CA GLY A 177 -22.55 -11.86 2.95
C GLY A 177 -22.40 -11.17 1.59
N SER A 178 -22.17 -9.85 1.56
CA SER A 178 -22.05 -9.07 0.33
C SER A 178 -20.58 -8.88 -0.06
N ALA A 179 -20.31 -8.96 -1.37
CA ALA A 179 -19.00 -8.62 -1.93
C ALA A 179 -18.72 -7.10 -1.91
N SER A 180 -19.77 -6.27 -1.85
CA SER A 180 -19.67 -4.81 -1.78
C SER A 180 -20.25 -4.32 -0.46
N VAL A 181 -19.51 -3.46 0.22
CA VAL A 181 -19.90 -2.85 1.49
C VAL A 181 -19.90 -1.34 1.33
N ASN A 182 -21.02 -0.71 1.65
CA ASN A 182 -21.12 0.74 1.76
C ASN A 182 -21.32 1.10 3.23
N ILE A 183 -20.32 1.74 3.84
CA ILE A 183 -20.27 2.10 5.26
C ILE A 183 -21.30 3.18 5.57
N GLU A 184 -21.56 4.10 4.64
CA GLU A 184 -22.54 5.19 4.84
C GLU A 184 -23.98 4.67 5.02
N ASN A 185 -24.28 3.48 4.50
CA ASN A 185 -25.60 2.86 4.63
C ASN A 185 -25.75 2.05 5.92
N ILE A 186 -24.70 1.91 6.71
CA ILE A 186 -24.73 1.16 7.96
C ILE A 186 -25.22 2.10 9.06
N THR A 187 -26.45 1.84 9.52
CA THR A 187 -27.09 2.60 10.60
C THR A 187 -27.09 1.84 11.92
N ASP A 188 -26.29 0.76 12.03
CA ASP A 188 -26.21 -0.04 13.25
C ASP A 188 -25.52 0.77 14.35
N SER A 189 -26.15 0.86 15.52
CA SER A 189 -25.58 1.49 16.72
C SER A 189 -24.27 0.87 17.21
N LYS A 190 -23.94 -0.34 16.74
CA LYS A 190 -22.69 -1.04 17.08
C LYS A 190 -21.51 -0.69 16.17
N HIS A 191 -21.74 -0.04 15.02
CA HIS A 191 -20.64 0.45 14.20
C HIS A 191 -19.96 1.62 14.93
N HIS A 192 -18.63 1.56 14.97
CA HIS A 192 -17.81 2.59 15.57
C HIS A 192 -16.75 3.07 14.59
N PHE A 193 -16.37 4.35 14.75
CA PHE A 193 -15.29 4.97 14.00
C PHE A 193 -14.24 5.54 14.96
N PHE A 194 -12.97 5.34 14.63
CA PHE A 194 -11.85 5.98 15.29
C PHE A 194 -10.92 6.61 14.24
N GLY A 195 -10.51 7.86 14.46
CA GLY A 195 -9.58 8.57 13.61
C GLY A 195 -8.44 9.19 14.41
N TYR A 196 -7.21 8.96 13.95
CA TYR A 196 -6.00 9.60 14.42
C TYR A 196 -5.34 10.34 13.26
N ILE A 197 -4.95 11.59 13.50
CA ILE A 197 -4.14 12.38 12.57
C ILE A 197 -2.96 12.91 13.38
N SER A 198 -1.76 12.66 12.90
CA SER A 198 -0.55 13.14 13.55
C SER A 198 -0.44 14.66 13.44
N ASN A 199 0.16 15.30 14.44
CA ASN A 199 0.48 16.73 14.41
C ASN A 199 1.71 17.04 13.52
N GLY A 200 2.17 16.07 12.72
CA GLY A 200 3.26 16.29 11.79
C GLY A 200 2.84 17.26 10.69
N THR A 201 3.64 18.30 10.47
CA THR A 201 3.45 19.18 9.32
C THR A 201 3.79 18.41 8.04
N VAL A 202 2.86 18.36 7.08
CA VAL A 202 3.18 17.92 5.71
C VAL A 202 4.35 18.76 5.22
N SER A 203 5.42 18.09 4.78
CA SER A 203 6.64 18.76 4.32
C SER A 203 6.29 19.75 3.22
N GLN A 204 6.80 20.98 3.32
CA GLN A 204 6.53 22.05 2.35
C GLN A 204 7.38 21.80 1.09
N GLN A 205 6.97 20.81 0.30
CA GLN A 205 7.59 20.41 -0.96
C GLN A 205 6.68 20.82 -2.13
N ASP A 206 7.26 21.03 -3.30
CA ASP A 206 6.50 21.33 -4.53
C ASP A 206 5.60 20.16 -4.94
N THR A 207 6.02 18.93 -4.58
CA THR A 207 5.23 17.72 -4.70
C THR A 207 5.40 16.83 -3.48
N TYR A 208 4.31 16.27 -2.99
CA TYR A 208 4.31 15.28 -1.90
C TYR A 208 3.48 14.06 -2.30
N ARG A 209 3.91 12.85 -1.96
CA ARG A 209 3.21 11.60 -2.28
C ARG A 209 2.91 10.85 -0.99
N GLN A 210 1.64 10.51 -0.77
CA GLN A 210 1.19 9.72 0.37
C GLN A 210 0.79 8.33 -0.04
N GLN A 211 1.25 7.33 0.70
CA GLN A 211 0.80 5.96 0.54
C GLN A 211 -0.40 5.70 1.44
N TYR A 212 -1.49 5.26 0.84
CA TYR A 212 -2.65 4.73 1.54
C TYR A 212 -2.59 3.20 1.51
N VAL A 213 -2.74 2.58 2.68
CA VAL A 213 -2.86 1.13 2.83
C VAL A 213 -4.17 0.83 3.54
N VAL A 214 -5.10 0.16 2.85
CA VAL A 214 -6.42 -0.22 3.36
C VAL A 214 -6.43 -1.72 3.61
N ILE A 215 -6.84 -2.13 4.80
CA ILE A 215 -6.89 -3.53 5.20
C ILE A 215 -8.22 -3.83 5.85
N VAL A 216 -8.80 -4.96 5.47
CA VAL A 216 -10.06 -5.46 6.02
C VAL A 216 -9.80 -6.73 6.82
N TYR A 217 -10.33 -6.75 8.04
CA TYR A 217 -10.33 -7.88 8.95
C TYR A 217 -11.75 -8.39 9.15
N LYS A 218 -11.86 -9.64 9.62
CA LYS A 218 -13.15 -10.22 10.02
C LYS A 218 -13.03 -10.91 11.38
N THR A 219 -13.97 -10.64 12.27
CA THR A 219 -14.10 -11.29 13.58
C THR A 219 -15.49 -11.92 13.72
N GLU A 220 -15.65 -12.88 14.64
CA GLU A 220 -16.96 -13.48 14.95
C GLU A 220 -17.80 -12.62 15.89
N ILE A 221 -17.12 -11.83 16.72
CA ILE A 221 -17.66 -11.03 17.83
C ILE A 221 -17.19 -9.57 17.68
N PRO A 222 -17.97 -8.58 18.18
CA PRO A 222 -17.60 -7.18 18.06
C PRO A 222 -16.25 -6.90 18.74
N LEU A 223 -15.37 -6.16 18.07
CA LEU A 223 -14.10 -5.71 18.61
C LEU A 223 -14.32 -4.84 19.85
N SER A 224 -15.37 -4.02 19.88
CA SER A 224 -15.76 -3.21 21.05
C SER A 224 -16.00 -4.02 22.33
N ASP A 225 -16.38 -5.29 22.20
CA ASP A 225 -16.70 -6.16 23.35
C ASP A 225 -15.43 -6.73 24.00
N HIS A 226 -14.30 -6.72 23.29
CA HIS A 226 -13.04 -7.31 23.75
C HIS A 226 -11.99 -6.28 24.12
N VAL A 227 -11.94 -5.16 23.41
CA VAL A 227 -10.82 -4.21 23.51
C VAL A 227 -11.30 -2.77 23.40
N ASN A 228 -10.59 -1.89 24.11
CA ASN A 228 -10.74 -0.46 23.92
C ASN A 228 -9.80 0.00 22.80
N VAL A 229 -10.30 -0.05 21.56
CA VAL A 229 -9.55 0.29 20.33
C VAL A 229 -8.88 1.66 20.46
N THR A 230 -9.62 2.67 20.92
CA THR A 230 -9.11 4.04 21.09
C THR A 230 -7.89 4.11 22.00
N VAL A 231 -7.98 3.52 23.20
CA VAL A 231 -6.88 3.54 24.17
C VAL A 231 -5.66 2.79 23.64
N ASP A 232 -5.90 1.65 22.99
CA ASP A 232 -4.85 0.78 22.48
C ASP A 232 -4.11 1.41 21.29
N VAL A 233 -4.84 2.02 20.34
CA VAL A 233 -4.25 2.77 19.23
C VAL A 233 -3.43 3.95 19.77
N MET A 234 -4.00 4.77 20.66
CA MET A 234 -3.29 5.94 21.21
C MET A 234 -2.01 5.56 21.96
N ARG A 235 -1.98 4.37 22.57
CA ARG A 235 -0.80 3.85 23.27
C ARG A 235 0.31 3.38 22.32
N PHE A 236 -0.04 2.82 21.17
CA PHE A 236 0.91 2.11 20.29
C PHE A 236 1.04 2.72 18.88
N ILE A 237 0.43 3.87 18.59
CA ILE A 237 0.47 4.52 17.27
C ILE A 237 1.89 4.84 16.79
N ASP A 238 2.80 5.14 17.71
CA ASP A 238 4.22 5.41 17.43
C ASP A 238 5.04 4.13 17.21
N HIS A 239 4.44 2.95 17.46
CA HIS A 239 5.02 1.63 17.27
C HIS A 239 4.06 0.74 16.48
N ILE A 240 3.74 1.15 15.25
CA ILE A 240 2.65 0.55 14.47
C ILE A 240 2.82 -0.96 14.22
N SER A 241 4.03 -1.45 13.99
CA SER A 241 4.29 -2.89 13.90
C SER A 241 3.90 -3.63 15.18
N TYR A 242 4.16 -3.04 16.36
CA TYR A 242 3.74 -3.59 17.65
C TYR A 242 2.22 -3.51 17.82
N PHE A 243 1.59 -2.39 17.45
CA PHE A 243 0.13 -2.27 17.46
C PHE A 243 -0.52 -3.43 16.68
N ILE A 244 -0.09 -3.65 15.44
CA ILE A 244 -0.67 -4.67 14.57
C ILE A 244 -0.41 -6.10 15.10
N SER A 245 0.80 -6.36 15.61
CA SER A 245 1.23 -7.73 15.93
C SER A 245 1.00 -8.15 17.38
N ASN A 246 0.99 -7.21 18.32
CA ASN A 246 1.12 -7.49 19.75
C ASN A 246 0.16 -6.71 20.66
N SER A 247 -0.55 -5.70 20.15
CA SER A 247 -1.55 -5.02 20.99
C SER A 247 -2.81 -5.85 21.13
N ALA A 248 -3.65 -5.53 22.11
CA ALA A 248 -4.91 -6.24 22.31
C ALA A 248 -5.81 -6.15 21.07
N THR A 249 -5.85 -4.97 20.43
CA THR A 249 -6.58 -4.74 19.18
C THR A 249 -5.98 -5.53 18.03
N GLY A 250 -4.66 -5.52 17.84
CA GLY A 250 -4.00 -6.31 16.79
C GLY A 250 -4.28 -7.81 16.92
N TYR A 251 -4.19 -8.36 18.14
CA TYR A 251 -4.54 -9.75 18.41
C TYR A 251 -6.01 -10.07 18.13
N ALA A 252 -6.93 -9.19 18.53
CA ALA A 252 -8.36 -9.38 18.34
C ALA A 252 -8.78 -9.30 16.86
N LEU A 253 -8.14 -8.43 16.07
CA LEU A 253 -8.35 -8.33 14.62
C LEU A 253 -7.92 -9.59 13.87
N GLY A 254 -6.88 -10.28 14.35
CA GLY A 254 -6.40 -11.52 13.77
C GLY A 254 -5.79 -11.34 12.37
N LYS A 255 -6.07 -12.29 11.47
CA LYS A 255 -5.50 -12.29 10.12
C LYS A 255 -6.28 -11.35 9.18
N PRO A 256 -5.61 -10.48 8.40
CA PRO A 256 -6.30 -9.68 7.39
C PRO A 256 -6.88 -10.55 6.28
N ILE A 257 -8.14 -10.29 5.91
CA ILE A 257 -8.85 -11.05 4.87
C ILE A 257 -8.70 -10.41 3.49
N ALA A 258 -8.63 -9.08 3.43
CA ALA A 258 -8.43 -8.35 2.19
C ALA A 258 -7.64 -7.06 2.38
N GLY A 259 -7.01 -6.57 1.32
CA GLY A 259 -6.35 -5.28 1.34
C GLY A 259 -6.14 -4.68 -0.03
N LEU A 260 -5.76 -3.41 -0.03
CA LEU A 260 -5.46 -2.61 -1.20
C LEU A 260 -4.54 -1.47 -0.78
N PHE A 261 -3.73 -0.97 -1.72
CA PHE A 261 -2.98 0.26 -1.54
C PHE A 261 -3.16 1.16 -2.75
N PHE A 262 -2.97 2.46 -2.55
CA PHE A 262 -2.97 3.47 -3.59
C PHE A 262 -2.15 4.67 -3.14
N TYR A 263 -1.92 5.62 -4.04
CA TYR A 263 -1.17 6.83 -3.73
C TYR A 263 -2.00 8.08 -3.96
N VAL A 264 -1.78 9.07 -3.09
CA VAL A 264 -2.31 10.42 -3.27
C VAL A 264 -1.15 11.39 -3.42
N ASP A 265 -1.12 12.05 -4.56
CA ASP A 265 -0.09 13.00 -4.97
C ASP A 265 -0.61 14.42 -4.84
N TYR A 266 0.13 15.24 -4.11
CA TYR A 266 -0.11 16.68 -3.99
C TYR A 266 0.84 17.40 -4.91
N VAL A 267 0.30 18.32 -5.72
CA VAL A 267 1.10 19.20 -6.57
C VAL A 267 0.78 20.64 -6.22
N LYS A 268 1.80 21.38 -5.81
CA LYS A 268 1.68 22.82 -5.64
C LYS A 268 1.69 23.48 -7.02
N THR A 269 0.51 23.87 -7.47
CA THR A 269 0.34 24.74 -8.62
C THR A 269 0.82 26.14 -8.25
N ASN A 270 2.02 26.51 -8.68
CA ASN A 270 2.44 27.91 -8.73
C ASN A 270 1.59 28.61 -9.79
N ILE A 271 0.37 29.00 -9.42
CA ILE A 271 -0.36 29.98 -10.20
C ILE A 271 0.47 31.25 -10.13
N ILE A 272 1.02 31.67 -11.28
CA ILE A 272 1.52 33.02 -11.47
C ILE A 272 0.29 33.92 -11.37
N SER A 273 -0.11 34.26 -10.14
CA SER A 273 -1.04 35.34 -9.87
C SER A 273 -0.23 36.44 -9.25
N ASP A 274 0.01 37.43 -10.10
CA ASP A 274 0.13 38.85 -9.82
C ASP A 274 0.07 39.25 -8.34
N THR A 275 1.07 40.03 -7.93
CA THR A 275 1.25 40.71 -6.65
C THR A 275 -0.02 40.92 -5.83
N THR A 276 -0.17 40.19 -4.71
CA THR A 276 -0.50 40.75 -3.36
C THR A 276 -0.63 39.65 -2.29
N LYS A 277 0.15 39.81 -1.21
CA LYS A 277 -0.06 39.46 0.22
C LYS A 277 -1.28 38.57 0.54
N THR A 278 -1.20 37.51 1.35
CA THR A 278 -0.67 37.49 2.73
C THR A 278 -0.49 36.05 3.20
N SER A 279 0.59 35.82 3.96
CA SER A 279 0.81 34.63 4.78
C SER A 279 -0.38 34.40 5.72
N THR A 280 -0.96 33.20 5.71
CA THR A 280 -1.77 32.68 6.80
C THR A 280 -1.41 31.21 7.03
N ASN A 281 -1.10 30.91 8.29
CA ASN A 281 -0.75 29.60 8.80
C ASN A 281 -1.91 28.61 8.56
N ALA A 282 -1.60 27.40 8.09
CA ALA A 282 -2.58 26.34 7.92
C ALA A 282 -2.95 25.74 9.30
N THR A 283 -4.16 26.02 9.75
CA THR A 283 -4.83 25.33 10.86
C THR A 283 -5.59 24.13 10.31
N ILE A 284 -5.24 22.92 10.75
CA ILE A 284 -6.03 21.70 10.48
C ILE A 284 -7.20 21.69 11.48
N PHE A 285 -8.43 21.79 10.97
CA PHE A 285 -9.65 21.74 11.77
C PHE A 285 -10.31 20.35 11.72
N SER A 286 -11.06 20.11 12.80
CA SER A 286 -11.77 18.92 13.27
C SER A 286 -12.62 18.15 12.26
N ALA A 287 -12.57 16.82 12.35
CA ALA A 287 -13.65 15.93 11.92
C ALA A 287 -14.96 16.34 12.62
N SER A 288 -16.01 16.57 11.83
CA SER A 288 -17.37 16.78 12.35
C SER A 288 -18.16 15.47 12.18
N PHE A 289 -18.58 14.96 13.34
CA PHE A 289 -19.59 13.94 13.69
C PHE A 289 -20.01 12.90 12.65
#